data_AF-A0A0U2W4C4-F1
#
_entry.id   AF-A0A0U2W4C4-F1
#
_cell.length_a   1.000
_cell.length_b   1.000
_cell.length_c   1.000
_cell.angle_alpha   90.00
_cell.angle_beta   90.00
_cell.angle_gamma   90.00
#
_symmetry.space_group_name_H-M   'P 1'
#
loop_
_entity.id
_entity.type
_entity.pdbx_description
1 polymer ?
#
loop_
_entity_poly.entity_id
_entity_poly.type
_entity_poly.pdbx_seq_one_letter_code
_entity_poly.pdbx_strand_id
1 'polypeptide(L)' 'MQEIKPYTMMYSTIFKQNVEVIRVYKDTVTIRVTAGGLREGELMTFRGQRKDTLLPIKRLKSE' A
#
# COMPACT_ATOMS: atom_id res chain seq x y z
N MET A 1 -1.42 -17.23 -3.70
CA MET A 1 -1.04 -15.87 -3.28
C MET A 1 -1.91 -14.90 -4.07
N GLN A 2 -2.62 -13.97 -3.41
CA GLN A 2 -3.58 -13.08 -4.09
C GLN A 2 -2.83 -12.11 -5.03
N GLU A 3 -3.37 -11.89 -6.23
CA GLU A 3 -2.76 -11.03 -7.23
C GLU A 3 -2.87 -9.55 -6.83
N ILE A 4 -1.73 -8.86 -6.71
CA ILE A 4 -1.68 -7.41 -6.41
C ILE A 4 -1.84 -6.63 -7.72
N LYS A 5 -2.86 -5.76 -7.79
CA LYS A 5 -3.17 -4.95 -8.97
C LYS A 5 -2.94 -3.46 -8.71
N PRO A 6 -2.62 -2.66 -9.74
CA PRO A 6 -2.63 -1.19 -9.62
C PRO A 6 -3.99 -0.67 -9.12
N TYR A 7 -3.95 0.50 -8.49
CA TYR A 7 -5.07 1.22 -7.87
C TYR A 7 -5.83 0.43 -6.79
N THR A 8 -5.19 -0.62 -6.26
CA THR A 8 -5.73 -1.41 -5.15
C THR A 8 -5.17 -0.90 -3.83
N MET A 9 -6.04 -0.71 -2.84
CA MET A 9 -5.64 -0.40 -1.47
C MET A 9 -5.17 -1.66 -0.74
N MET A 10 -3.99 -1.58 -0.14
CA MET A 10 -3.33 -2.66 0.59
C MET A 10 -2.78 -2.14 1.92
N TYR A 11 -2.55 -3.00 2.91
CA TYR A 11 -1.82 -2.64 4.11
C TYR A 11 -0.32 -2.89 3.91
N SER A 12 0.51 -1.88 4.12
CA SER A 12 1.97 -2.01 4.10
C SER A 12 2.49 -2.42 5.47
N THR A 13 3.16 -3.57 5.58
CA THR A 13 3.80 -4.01 6.83
C THR A 13 5.04 -3.18 7.17
N ILE A 14 5.67 -2.54 6.17
CA ILE A 14 6.82 -1.64 6.34
C ILE A 14 6.39 -0.32 6.97
N PHE A 15 5.38 0.32 6.37
CA PHE A 15 4.89 1.63 6.83
C PHE A 15 3.81 1.51 7.90
N LYS A 16 3.37 0.29 8.22
CA LYS A 16 2.30 -0.04 9.17
C LYS A 16 1.00 0.73 8.94
N GLN A 17 0.66 0.99 7.68
CA GLN A 17 -0.52 1.75 7.28
C GLN A 17 -1.07 1.31 5.93
N ASN A 18 -2.28 1.75 5.61
CA ASN A 18 -2.89 1.52 4.31
C ASN A 18 -2.18 2.37 3.23
N VAL A 19 -1.96 1.76 2.07
CA VAL A 19 -1.28 2.36 0.92
C VAL A 19 -2.00 1.99 -0.36
N GLU A 20 -1.99 2.91 -1.32
CA GLU A 20 -2.51 2.69 -2.66
C GLU A 20 -1.39 2.14 -3.54
N VAL A 21 -1.61 1.01 -4.21
CA VAL A 21 -0.66 0.52 -5.22
C VAL A 21 -0.80 1.36 -6.49
N ILE A 22 0.24 2.06 -6.91
CA ILE A 22 0.21 2.89 -8.13
C ILE A 22 0.66 2.10 -9.35
N ARG A 23 1.71 1.28 -9.20
CA ARG A 23 2.24 0.44 -10.28
C ARG A 23 2.75 -0.87 -9.71
N VAL A 24 2.63 -1.92 -10.53
CA VAL A 24 3.10 -3.26 -10.20
C VAL A 24 4.19 -3.64 -11.20
N TYR A 25 5.35 -4.02 -10.68
CA TYR A 25 6.47 -4.61 -11.41
C TYR A 25 6.68 -6.04 -10.91
N LYS A 26 7.52 -6.84 -11.59
CA LYS A 26 7.74 -8.27 -11.31
C LYS A 26 7.58 -8.65 -9.83
N ASP A 27 8.51 -8.20 -8.98
CA ASP A 27 8.49 -8.50 -7.53
C ASP A 27 8.30 -7.26 -6.64
N THR A 28 8.16 -6.09 -7.26
CA THR A 28 8.09 -4.80 -6.57
C THR A 28 6.86 -3.99 -7.01
N VAL A 29 6.52 -3.00 -6.20
CA VAL A 29 5.40 -2.10 -6.42
C VAL A 29 5.81 -0.66 -6.14
N THR A 30 5.19 0.26 -6.85
CA THR A 30 5.15 1.66 -6.44
C THR A 30 3.88 1.85 -5.63
N ILE A 31 4.00 2.42 -4.44
CA ILE A 31 2.86 2.71 -3.58
C ILE A 31 2.76 4.21 -3.31
N ARG A 32 1.56 4.66 -3.00
CA ARG A 32 1.26 5.98 -2.47
C ARG A 32 0.70 5.82 -1.07
N VAL A 33 1.27 6.55 -0.13
CA VAL A 33 0.80 6.56 1.25
C VAL A 33 -0.22 7.69 1.39
N THR A 34 -1.44 7.34 1.78
CA THR A 34 -2.50 8.29 2.11
C THR A 34 -2.59 8.35 3.63
N ALA A 35 -2.03 9.43 4.18
CA ALA A 35 -1.71 9.74 5.57
C ALA A 35 -2.31 8.89 6.72
N GLY A 36 -1.41 8.34 7.55
CA GLY A 36 -1.56 8.16 9.02
C GLY A 36 -0.30 8.57 9.81
N GLY A 37 0.65 9.29 9.17
CA GLY A 37 1.89 9.77 9.78
C GLY A 37 2.66 10.81 8.95
N LEU A 38 2.07 11.29 7.85
CA LEU A 38 2.61 12.36 7.01
C LEU A 38 1.98 13.68 7.44
N ARG A 39 2.79 14.74 7.50
CA ARG A 39 2.37 16.06 7.99
C ARG A 39 1.52 16.78 6.95
N GLU A 40 0.93 17.90 7.37
CA GLU A 40 -0.16 18.56 6.66
C GLU A 40 0.24 19.01 5.25
N GLY A 41 -0.47 18.48 4.23
CA GLY A 41 -0.28 18.76 2.79
C GLY A 41 0.33 17.61 1.96
N GLU A 42 0.80 16.52 2.57
CA GLU A 42 1.72 15.59 1.90
C GLU A 42 1.11 14.25 1.43
N LEU A 43 1.37 13.95 0.16
CA LEU A 43 1.36 12.62 -0.43
C LEU A 43 2.80 12.16 -0.63
N MET A 44 3.15 10.97 -0.17
CA MET A 44 4.45 10.36 -0.46
C MET A 44 4.29 9.19 -1.42
N THR A 45 5.06 9.20 -2.52
CA THR A 45 5.15 8.07 -3.45
C THR A 45 6.45 7.31 -3.20
N PHE A 46 6.34 6.05 -2.81
CA PHE A 46 7.49 5.17 -2.60
C PHE A 46 7.60 4.17 -3.76
N ARG A 47 8.75 4.18 -4.45
CA ARG A 47 9.02 3.29 -5.59
C ARG A 47 9.81 2.07 -5.11
N GLY A 48 9.34 0.88 -5.46
CA GLY A 48 10.12 -0.34 -5.33
C GLY A 48 9.90 -1.15 -4.04
N GLN A 49 8.81 -0.95 -3.31
CA GLN A 49 8.45 -1.81 -2.18
C GLN A 49 8.20 -3.25 -2.68
N ARG A 50 8.64 -4.28 -1.95
CA ARG A 50 8.41 -5.68 -2.36
C ARG A 50 6.95 -6.10 -2.17
N LYS A 51 6.43 -6.92 -3.09
CA LYS A 51 5.02 -7.37 -3.08
C LYS A 51 4.61 -8.13 -1.83
N ASP A 52 5.49 -8.96 -1.30
CA ASP A 52 5.28 -9.80 -0.10
C ASP A 52 5.08 -8.98 1.18
N THR A 53 5.46 -7.70 1.17
CA THR A 53 5.24 -6.77 2.29
C THR A 53 3.87 -6.07 2.27
N LEU A 54 3.03 -6.38 1.28
CA LEU A 54 1.67 -5.87 1.19
C LEU A 54 0.65 -6.95 1.55
N LEU A 55 -0.26 -6.61 2.46
CA LEU A 55 -1.35 -7.47 2.87
C LEU A 55 -2.68 -6.93 2.32
N PRO A 56 -3.61 -7.80 1.93
CA PRO A 56 -4.98 -7.37 1.63
C PRO A 56 -5.58 -6.66 2.84
N ILE A 57 -6.25 -5.54 2.63
CA ILE A 57 -7.09 -4.93 3.67
C ILE A 57 -8.25 -5.90 3.89
N LYS A 58 -8.18 -6.72 4.94
CA LYS A 58 -9.38 -7.40 5.43
C LYS A 58 -10.33 -6.26 5.77
N ARG A 59 -11.51 -6.22 5.13
CA ARG A 59 -12.61 -5.35 5.60
C ARG A 59 -12.64 -5.53 7.11
N LEU A 60 -12.36 -4.46 7.85
CA LEU A 60 -12.83 -4.34 9.22
C LEU A 60 -14.32 -4.56 9.07
N LYS A 61 -14.78 -5.79 9.30
CA LYS A 61 -16.19 -6.05 9.46
C LYS A 61 -16.56 -5.13 10.60
N SER A 62 -17.43 -4.19 10.29
CA SER A 62 -18.19 -3.43 11.26
C SER A 62 -18.72 -4.44 12.28
N GLU A 63 -18.10 -4.45 13.44
CA GLU A 63 -18.73 -4.85 14.69
C GLU A 63 -19.29 -3.58 15.34
#